data_AF-A0A437MT01-F1
#
_entry.id   AF-A0A437MT01-F1
#
_cell.length_a   1.000
_cell.length_b   1.000
_cell.length_c   1.000
_cell.angle_alpha   90.00
_cell.angle_beta   90.00
_cell.angle_gamma   90.00
#
_symmetry.space_group_name_H-M   'P 1'
#
loop_
_entity.id
_entity.type
_entity.pdbx_description
1 polymer ?
#
loop_
_entity_poly.entity_id
_entity_poly.type
_entity_poly.pdbx_seq_one_letter_code
_entity_poly.pdbx_strand_id
1 'polypeptide(L)' 'MQPAPNPFRYFNSSPEVIRLVVMMYVRFPLSLRNVEDLLFERGIDICHETVRFWWNRFGPMFASEIRRQRVSRMRGFRH' A
#
# COMPACT_ATOMS: atom_id res chain seq x y z
N MET A 1 4.37 -15.41 -22.82
CA MET A 1 4.48 -14.56 -21.61
C MET A 1 3.12 -13.92 -21.36
N GLN A 2 2.34 -14.45 -20.41
CA GLN A 2 1.12 -13.75 -19.98
C GLN A 2 1.57 -12.53 -19.15
N PRO A 3 1.13 -11.30 -19.45
CA PRO A 3 1.37 -10.19 -18.55
C PRO A 3 0.67 -10.54 -17.23
N ALA A 4 1.41 -10.46 -16.11
CA ALA A 4 0.85 -10.73 -14.79
C ALA A 4 -0.46 -9.93 -14.63
N PRO A 5 -1.54 -10.54 -14.09
CA PRO A 5 -2.82 -9.86 -13.96
C PRO A 5 -2.61 -8.59 -13.11
N ASN A 6 -2.88 -7.42 -13.70
CA ASN A 6 -2.76 -6.14 -13.01
C ASN A 6 -3.62 -6.18 -11.74
N PRO A 7 -3.02 -6.20 -10.53
CA PRO A 7 -3.78 -6.38 -9.30
C PRO A 7 -4.65 -5.15 -8.96
N PHE A 8 -4.47 -4.06 -9.71
CA PHE A 8 -5.20 -2.80 -9.61
C PHE A 8 -6.30 -2.62 -10.69
N ARG A 9 -6.48 -3.61 -11.59
CA ARG A 9 -7.33 -3.50 -12.80
C ARG A 9 -8.84 -3.24 -12.55
N TYR A 10 -9.27 -3.27 -11.29
CA TYR A 10 -10.66 -3.06 -10.88
C TYR A 10 -10.82 -1.97 -9.82
N PHE A 11 -9.77 -1.21 -9.52
CA PHE A 11 -9.85 -0.10 -8.58
C PHE A 11 -10.01 1.21 -9.34
N ASN A 12 -11.06 1.97 -9.00
CA ASN A 12 -11.22 3.36 -9.44
C ASN A 12 -10.16 4.28 -8.82
N SER A 13 -9.51 3.84 -7.74
CA SER A 13 -8.43 4.56 -7.08
C SER A 13 -7.09 4.29 -7.77
N SER A 14 -6.29 5.33 -8.00
CA SER A 14 -4.93 5.15 -8.55
C SER A 14 -4.13 4.17 -7.66
N PRO A 15 -3.35 3.24 -8.24
CA PRO A 15 -2.44 2.36 -7.49
C PRO A 15 -1.50 3.12 -6.56
N GLU A 16 -1.22 4.39 -6.83
CA GLU A 16 -0.44 5.29 -5.98
C GLU A 16 -1.15 5.59 -4.66
N VAL A 17 -2.47 5.80 -4.69
CA VAL A 17 -3.30 6.03 -3.50
C VAL A 17 -3.31 4.78 -2.62
N ILE A 18 -3.53 3.60 -3.24
CA ILE A 18 -3.52 2.32 -2.51
C ILE A 18 -2.16 2.09 -1.84
N ARG A 19 -1.06 2.36 -2.57
CA ARG A 19 0.30 2.30 -2.03
C ARG A 19 0.50 3.24 -0.86
N LEU A 20 0.07 4.49 -1.00
CA LEU A 20 0.22 5.53 0.01
C LEU A 20 -0.49 5.13 1.31
N VAL A 21 -1.73 4.68 1.21
CA VAL A 21 -2.55 4.25 2.34
C VAL A 21 -1.93 3.05 3.05
N VAL A 22 -1.57 2.00 2.30
CA VAL A 22 -0.97 0.80 2.90
C VAL A 22 0.40 1.13 3.50
N MET A 23 1.21 1.99 2.86
CA MET A 23 2.50 2.41 3.43
C MET A 23 2.34 3.28 4.67
N MET A 24 1.35 4.17 4.74
CA MET A 24 1.07 4.96 5.93
C MET A 24 0.74 4.05 7.12
N TYR A 25 -0.10 3.03 6.89
CA TYR A 25 -0.45 2.04 7.92
C TYR A 25 0.73 1.15 8.34
N VAL A 26 1.62 0.78 7.40
CA VAL A 26 2.81 -0.05 7.71
C VAL A 26 3.92 0.75 8.40
N ARG A 27 4.14 2.01 8.00
CA ARG A 27 5.26 2.83 8.47
C ARG A 27 4.96 3.57 9.76
N PHE A 28 3.71 3.94 9.98
CA PHE A 28 3.29 4.71 11.14
C PHE A 28 2.22 3.92 11.90
N PRO A 29 2.27 3.89 13.25
CA PRO A 29 1.23 3.28 14.06
C PRO A 29 -0.02 4.18 14.11
N LEU A 30 -0.62 4.44 12.94
CA LEU A 30 -1.80 5.28 12.81
C LEU A 30 -3.07 4.43 12.95
N SER A 31 -4.03 4.96 13.71
CA SER A 31 -5.40 4.44 13.73
C SER A 31 -6.04 4.62 12.36
N LEU A 32 -6.97 3.73 12.00
CA LEU A 32 -7.66 3.80 10.70
C LEU A 32 -8.37 5.14 10.47
N ARG A 33 -8.91 5.76 11.53
CA ARG A 33 -9.50 7.11 11.48
C ARG A 33 -8.48 8.20 11.12
N ASN A 34 -7.27 8.13 11.66
CA ASN A 34 -6.22 9.12 11.33
C ASN A 34 -5.80 8.99 9.86
N VAL A 35 -5.83 7.76 9.32
CA VAL A 35 -5.55 7.53 7.89
C VAL A 35 -6.68 8.08 7.03
N GLU A 36 -7.93 7.87 7.43
CA GLU A 36 -9.12 8.45 6.78
C GLU A 36 -9.04 9.99 6.76
N ASP A 37 -8.75 10.63 7.89
CA ASP A 37 -8.60 12.09 8.02
C ASP A 37 -7.51 12.64 7.08
N LEU A 38 -6.33 12.01 7.08
CA LEU A 38 -5.21 12.40 6.20
C LEU A 38 -5.52 12.23 4.70
N LEU A 39 -6.35 11.26 4.35
CA LEU A 39 -6.81 11.08 2.96
C LEU A 39 -7.84 12.15 2.61
N PHE A 40 -8.76 12.44 3.52
CA PHE A 40 -9.75 13.48 3.37
C PHE A 40 -9.10 14.87 3.20
N GLU A 41 -8.07 15.19 3.99
CA GLU A 41 -7.24 16.40 3.83
C GLU A 41 -6.58 16.51 2.44
N ARG A 42 -6.30 15.37 1.79
CA ARG A 42 -5.78 15.32 0.42
C ARG A 42 -6.86 15.33 -0.66
N GLY A 43 -8.14 15.51 -0.29
CA GLY A 43 -9.28 15.46 -1.19
C GLY A 43 -9.64 14.05 -1.65
N ILE A 44 -9.19 13.03 -0.91
CA ILE A 44 -9.45 11.62 -1.21
C ILE A 44 -10.50 11.12 -0.22
N ASP A 45 -11.76 11.09 -0.65
CA ASP A 45 -12.88 10.58 0.15
C ASP A 45 -12.87 9.05 0.16
N ILE A 46 -12.24 8.47 1.19
CA ILE A 46 -12.11 7.02 1.35
C ILE A 46 -12.39 6.65 2.80
N CYS A 47 -13.39 5.79 3.02
CA CYS A 47 -13.70 5.28 4.34
C CYS A 47 -12.60 4.33 4.87
N HIS A 48 -12.44 4.29 6.20
CA HIS A 48 -11.54 3.39 6.91
C HIS A 48 -11.78 1.90 6.63
N GLU A 49 -13.00 1.52 6.23
CA GLU A 49 -13.30 0.15 5.78
C GLU A 49 -12.56 -0.20 4.48
N THR A 50 -12.46 0.75 3.55
CA THR A 50 -11.68 0.59 2.31
C THR A 50 -10.19 0.46 2.62
N VAL A 51 -9.69 1.24 3.58
CA VAL A 51 -8.31 1.10 4.10
C VAL A 51 -8.08 -0.31 4.65
N ARG A 52 -9.02 -0.81 5.46
CA ARG A 52 -8.96 -2.18 6.02
C ARG A 52 -9.05 -3.26 4.94
N PHE A 53 -9.85 -3.05 3.90
CA PHE A 53 -9.96 -3.96 2.77
C PHE A 53 -8.65 -4.02 1.96
N TRP A 54 -8.04 -2.86 1.68
CA TRP A 54 -6.75 -2.79 1.01
C TRP A 54 -5.63 -3.41 1.84
N TRP A 55 -5.63 -3.22 3.15
CA TRP A 55 -4.70 -3.90 4.06
C TRP A 55 -4.82 -5.43 3.95
N ASN A 56 -6.03 -5.98 4.05
CA ASN A 56 -6.23 -7.43 3.97
C ASN A 56 -5.83 -8.00 2.60
N ARG A 57 -6.11 -7.27 1.52
CA ARG A 57 -5.87 -7.75 0.16
C ARG A 57 -4.42 -7.58 -0.29
N PHE A 58 -3.82 -6.43 0.01
CA PHE A 58 -2.49 -6.08 -0.48
C PHE A 58 -1.39 -6.19 0.59
N GLY A 59 -1.73 -6.36 1.87
CA GLY A 59 -0.76 -6.52 2.96
C GLY A 59 0.32 -7.56 2.66
N PRO A 60 -0.02 -8.80 2.24
CA PRO A 60 0.96 -9.82 1.89
C PRO A 60 1.83 -9.43 0.68
N MET A 61 1.23 -8.78 -0.32
CA MET A 61 1.92 -8.33 -1.53
C MET A 61 2.94 -7.22 -1.20
N PHE A 62 2.53 -6.21 -0.42
CA PHE A 62 3.40 -5.13 0.02
C PHE A 62 4.46 -5.60 1.01
N ALA A 63 4.13 -6.49 1.95
CA ALA A 63 5.11 -7.07 2.86
C ALA A 63 6.20 -7.84 2.09
N SER A 64 5.80 -8.60 1.06
CA SER A 64 6.73 -9.29 0.16
C SER A 64 7.58 -8.31 -0.65
N GLU A 65 6.98 -7.26 -1.20
CA GLU A 65 7.68 -6.18 -1.93
C GLU A 65 8.71 -5.47 -1.02
N ILE A 66 8.31 -5.07 0.19
CA ILE A 66 9.19 -4.41 1.18
C ILE A 66 10.32 -5.35 1.59
N ARG A 67 10.03 -6.63 1.85
CA ARG A 67 11.05 -7.64 2.16
C ARG A 67 12.02 -7.80 0.98
N ARG A 68 11.51 -7.87 -0.26
CA ARG A 68 12.34 -7.98 -1.47
C ARG A 68 13.22 -6.75 -1.65
N GLN A 69 12.69 -5.55 -1.46
CA GLN A 69 13.45 -4.31 -1.50
C GLN A 69 14.52 -4.26 -0.40
N ARG A 70 14.21 -4.67 0.83
CA ARG A 70 15.20 -4.76 1.92
C ARG A 70 16.33 -5.73 1.57
N VAL A 71 16.01 -6.92 1.06
CA VAL A 71 17.01 -7.92 0.66
C VAL A 71 17.85 -7.43 -0.53
N SER A 72 17.22 -6.82 -1.53
CA SER A 72 17.92 -6.22 -2.67
C SER A 72 18.87 -5.11 -2.25
N ARG A 73 18.42 -4.24 -1.33
CA ARG A 73 19.24 -3.16 -0.78
C ARG A 73 20.42 -3.71 0.02
N MET A 74 20.22 -4.74 0.85
CA MET A 74 21.32 -5.44 1.55
C MET A 74 22.31 -6.12 0.59
N ARG A 75 21.84 -6.62 -0.56
CA ARG A 75 22.72 -7.18 -1.60
C ARG A 75 23.53 -6.10 -2.32
N GLY A 76 22.97 -4.91 -2.53
CA GLY A 76 23.66 -3.77 -3.13
C GLY A 76 24.75 -3.14 -2.26
N PHE A 77 24.75 -3.39 -0.94
CA PHE A 77 25.82 -2.95 -0.02
C PHE A 77 27.03 -3.91 0.03
N ARG A 78 27.01 -5.03 -0.73
CA ARG A 78 28.09 -6.03 -0.73
C ARG A 78 28.98 -5.97 -1.99
N HIS A 79 29.02 -4.83 -2.68
CA HIS A 79 29.93 -4.60 -3.81
C HIS A 79 30.70 -3.30 -3.62
#